data_AF-A0A846ZZT4-F1
#
_entry.id   AF-A0A846ZZT4-F1
#
_cell.length_a   1.000
_cell.length_b   1.000
_cell.length_c   1.000
_cell.angle_alpha   90.00
_cell.angle_beta   90.00
_cell.angle_gamma   90.00
#
_symmetry.space_group_name_H-M   'P 1'
#
loop_
_entity.id
_entity.type
_entity.pdbx_description
1 polymer ?
#
loop_
_entity_poly.entity_id
_entity_poly.type
_entity_poly.pdbx_seq_one_letter_code
_entity_poly.pdbx_strand_id
1 'polypeptide(L)'
;MISNTLLKFAASQNWHVANEDEYVFGKFHDYCITAKTDDVLTSFFTSIAGIAPEDLIELTTWLEQTRFPLKLVDYEMTDNFIAIRAKDTAFSGTAKQMETFLELFTDKLKTLEVDPGLCVICGLPADELALYVGLYCHFHPDCID
;
A
#
# COMPACT_ATOMS: atom_id res chain seq x y z
N MET A 1 1.34 -16.65 -6.98
CA MET A 1 0.18 -17.19 -6.23
C MET A 1 0.18 -16.52 -4.86
N ILE A 2 -0.90 -15.82 -4.54
CA ILE A 2 -1.05 -15.09 -3.27
C ILE A 2 -0.92 -16.05 -2.08
N SER A 3 -0.24 -15.63 -0.99
CA SER A 3 -0.16 -16.46 0.21
C SER A 3 -1.52 -16.66 0.86
N ASN A 4 -1.73 -17.83 1.49
CA ASN A 4 -2.96 -18.08 2.26
C ASN A 4 -3.17 -17.05 3.39
N THR A 5 -2.09 -16.50 3.93
CA THR A 5 -2.16 -15.45 4.96
C THR A 5 -2.73 -14.16 4.37
N LEU A 6 -2.22 -13.74 3.21
CA LEU A 6 -2.71 -12.54 2.52
C LEU A 6 -4.15 -12.71 2.05
N LEU A 7 -4.54 -13.88 1.53
CA LEU A 7 -5.94 -14.16 1.16
C LEU A 7 -6.90 -14.07 2.37
N LYS A 8 -6.50 -14.62 3.53
CA LYS A 8 -7.31 -14.53 4.76
C LYS A 8 -7.43 -13.09 5.26
N PHE A 9 -6.35 -12.33 5.20
CA PHE A 9 -6.37 -10.91 5.54
C PHE A 9 -7.29 -10.15 4.59
N ALA A 10 -7.12 -10.30 3.27
CA ALA A 10 -7.95 -9.67 2.25
C ALA A 10 -9.45 -9.98 2.46
N ALA A 11 -9.79 -11.25 2.71
CA ALA A 11 -11.16 -11.64 3.02
C ALA A 11 -11.71 -10.98 4.29
N SER A 12 -10.89 -10.82 5.34
CA SER A 12 -11.30 -10.13 6.57
C SER A 12 -11.56 -8.63 6.38
N GLN A 13 -10.94 -8.03 5.36
CA GLN A 13 -11.08 -6.61 5.01
C GLN A 13 -12.07 -6.37 3.85
N ASN A 14 -12.74 -7.41 3.35
CA ASN A 14 -13.57 -7.37 2.14
C ASN A 14 -12.82 -6.85 0.90
N TRP A 15 -11.54 -7.18 0.77
CA TRP A 15 -10.75 -6.83 -0.41
C TRP A 15 -11.04 -7.76 -1.58
N HIS A 16 -10.81 -7.24 -2.79
CA HIS A 16 -11.01 -7.95 -4.05
C HIS A 16 -9.74 -8.68 -4.47
N VAL A 17 -9.91 -9.80 -5.17
CA VAL A 17 -8.82 -10.53 -5.83
C VAL A 17 -8.87 -10.22 -7.33
N ALA A 18 -7.73 -9.99 -7.96
CA ALA A 18 -7.64 -9.68 -9.39
C ALA A 18 -6.44 -10.35 -10.06
N ASN A 19 -6.48 -10.32 -11.41
CA ASN A 19 -5.49 -10.87 -12.31
C ASN A 19 -5.14 -12.34 -12.01
N GLU A 20 -6.12 -13.24 -12.16
CA GLU A 20 -5.90 -14.69 -11.97
C GLU A 20 -5.27 -15.06 -10.61
N ASP A 21 -5.70 -14.38 -9.53
CA ASP A 21 -5.18 -14.58 -8.16
C ASP A 21 -3.70 -14.19 -8.00
N GLU A 22 -3.25 -13.15 -8.72
CA GLU A 22 -1.91 -12.57 -8.55
C GLU A 22 -1.84 -11.49 -7.47
N TYR A 23 -2.88 -10.66 -7.34
CA TYR A 23 -2.93 -9.61 -6.31
C TYR A 23 -4.32 -9.42 -5.71
N VAL A 24 -4.33 -8.83 -4.51
CA VAL A 24 -5.52 -8.38 -3.80
C VAL A 24 -5.50 -6.86 -3.67
N PHE A 25 -6.67 -6.23 -3.60
CA PHE A 25 -6.75 -4.79 -3.41
C PHE A 25 -8.02 -4.36 -2.70
N GLY A 26 -7.96 -3.22 -2.02
CA GLY A 26 -9.09 -2.62 -1.34
C GLY A 26 -8.67 -1.37 -0.56
N LYS A 27 -9.52 -0.91 0.36
CA LYS A 27 -9.21 0.24 1.21
C LYS A 27 -8.77 -0.20 2.61
N PHE A 28 -7.87 0.56 3.21
CA PHE A 28 -7.52 0.51 4.63
C PHE A 28 -7.36 1.93 5.15
N HIS A 29 -8.17 2.34 6.15
CA HIS A 29 -8.22 3.73 6.63
C HIS A 29 -8.29 4.77 5.49
N ASP A 30 -9.16 4.53 4.50
CA ASP A 30 -9.36 5.32 3.28
C ASP A 30 -8.25 5.26 2.21
N TYR A 31 -7.05 4.78 2.55
CA TYR A 31 -5.96 4.56 1.59
C TYR A 31 -6.25 3.37 0.68
N CYS A 32 -5.98 3.54 -0.62
CA CYS A 32 -6.10 2.48 -1.61
C CYS A 32 -4.84 1.61 -1.56
N ILE A 33 -5.03 0.35 -1.19
CA ILE A 33 -3.94 -0.62 -1.05
C ILE A 33 -4.09 -1.71 -2.09
N THR A 34 -3.01 -1.99 -2.81
CA THR A 34 -2.81 -3.25 -3.54
C THR A 34 -1.78 -4.08 -2.79
N ALA A 35 -1.94 -5.39 -2.74
CA ALA A 35 -0.96 -6.30 -2.17
C ALA A 35 -0.80 -7.57 -2.98
N LYS A 36 0.41 -8.11 -3.01
CA LYS A 36 0.71 -9.41 -3.64
C LYS A 36 1.77 -10.17 -2.87
N THR A 37 1.83 -11.48 -3.11
CA THR A 37 2.91 -12.33 -2.61
C THR A 37 3.75 -12.85 -3.77
N ASP A 38 5.05 -12.60 -3.71
CA ASP A 38 6.06 -13.16 -4.60
C ASP A 38 7.05 -13.98 -3.77
N ASP A 39 7.04 -15.31 -3.97
CA ASP A 39 7.83 -16.27 -3.18
C ASP A 39 7.59 -16.13 -1.67
N VAL A 40 8.59 -15.63 -0.92
CA VAL A 40 8.52 -15.41 0.53
C VAL A 40 8.29 -13.95 0.91
N LEU A 41 7.94 -13.09 -0.04
CA LEU A 41 7.74 -11.66 0.18
C LEU A 41 6.30 -11.26 -0.09
N THR A 42 5.71 -10.55 0.87
CA THR A 42 4.44 -9.87 0.67
C THR A 42 4.72 -8.38 0.49
N SER A 43 4.25 -7.83 -0.63
CA SER A 43 4.42 -6.42 -0.99
C SER A 43 3.08 -5.70 -0.87
N PHE A 44 3.10 -4.52 -0.26
CA PHE A 44 1.97 -3.60 -0.14
C PHE A 44 2.28 -2.33 -0.93
N PHE A 45 1.33 -1.87 -1.72
CA PHE A 45 1.44 -0.70 -2.57
C PHE A 45 0.36 0.30 -2.20
N THR A 46 0.70 1.57 -2.10
CA THR A 46 -0.26 2.67 -1.94
C THR A 46 0.24 3.91 -2.67
N SER A 47 -0.70 4.75 -3.09
CA SER A 47 -0.35 6.07 -3.60
C SER A 47 0.18 6.95 -2.46
N ILE A 48 1.17 7.77 -2.81
CA ILE A 48 1.72 8.89 -2.02
C ILE A 48 1.72 10.16 -2.86
N ALA A 49 0.85 10.24 -3.88
CA ALA A 49 0.78 11.39 -4.76
C ALA A 49 0.53 12.67 -3.95
N GLY A 50 1.25 13.74 -4.31
CA GLY A 50 1.13 15.03 -3.62
C GLY A 50 1.86 15.14 -2.28
N ILE A 51 2.60 14.10 -1.83
CA ILE A 51 3.44 14.20 -0.64
C ILE A 51 4.49 15.32 -0.80
N ALA A 52 4.68 16.13 0.24
CA ALA A 52 5.69 17.17 0.22
C ALA A 52 7.12 16.56 0.29
N PRO A 53 8.14 17.18 -0.33
CA PRO A 53 9.51 16.66 -0.29
C PRO A 53 10.08 16.45 1.11
N GLU A 54 9.77 17.34 2.05
CA GLU A 54 10.16 17.24 3.47
C GLU A 54 9.52 16.01 4.15
N ASP A 55 8.25 15.75 3.87
CA ASP A 55 7.51 14.62 4.43
C ASP A 55 7.97 13.29 3.83
N LEU A 56 8.43 13.30 2.57
CA LEU A 56 9.06 12.14 1.95
C LEU A 56 10.36 11.75 2.66
N ILE A 57 11.18 12.74 3.07
CA ILE A 57 12.39 12.51 3.86
C ILE A 57 12.02 11.93 5.23
N GLU A 58 10.98 12.47 5.86
CA GLU A 58 10.48 11.97 7.14
C GLU A 58 9.94 10.54 7.05
N LEU A 59 9.16 10.22 6.00
CA LEU A 59 8.65 8.89 5.73
C LEU A 59 9.78 7.88 5.57
N THR A 60 10.79 8.23 4.77
CA THR A 60 11.99 7.43 4.53
C THR A 60 12.73 7.16 5.84
N THR A 61 12.92 8.20 6.65
CA THR A 61 13.58 8.07 7.97
C THR A 61 12.80 7.15 8.90
N TRP A 62 11.48 7.30 8.95
CA TRP A 62 10.61 6.43 9.75
C TRP A 62 10.65 4.98 9.29
N LEU A 63 10.64 4.72 7.97
CA LEU A 63 10.73 3.37 7.42
C LEU A 63 12.05 2.70 7.83
N GLU A 64 13.19 3.39 7.73
CA GLU A 64 14.49 2.83 8.14
C GLU A 64 14.54 2.53 9.65
N GLN A 65 13.98 3.41 10.49
CA GLN A 65 13.93 3.18 11.94
C GLN A 65 13.00 2.02 12.32
N THR A 66 11.92 1.85 11.58
CA THR A 66 10.84 0.89 11.89
C THR A 66 11.00 -0.45 11.17
N ARG A 67 11.96 -0.54 10.23
CA ARG A 67 12.25 -1.73 9.41
C ARG A 67 12.47 -2.99 10.24
N PHE A 68 13.30 -2.93 11.29
CA PHE A 68 13.58 -4.10 12.13
C PHE A 68 12.38 -4.51 13.00
N PRO A 69 11.72 -3.60 13.76
CA PRO A 69 10.52 -3.94 14.52
C PRO A 69 9.40 -4.58 13.69
N LEU A 70 9.19 -4.10 12.46
CA LEU A 70 8.14 -4.59 11.56
C LEU A 70 8.62 -5.67 10.59
N LYS A 71 9.89 -6.10 10.71
CA LYS A 71 10.53 -7.10 9.84
C LYS A 71 10.36 -6.78 8.35
N LEU A 72 10.40 -5.50 7.99
CA LEU A 72 10.36 -5.04 6.62
C LEU A 72 11.67 -5.45 5.93
N VAL A 73 11.56 -5.93 4.71
CA VAL A 73 12.71 -6.32 3.88
C VAL A 73 13.27 -5.10 3.20
N ASP A 74 12.44 -4.33 2.51
CA ASP A 74 12.81 -3.08 1.84
C ASP A 74 11.54 -2.27 1.51
N TYR A 75 11.75 -1.11 0.91
CA TYR A 75 10.72 -0.32 0.26
C TYR A 75 11.29 0.28 -1.03
N GLU A 76 10.40 0.61 -1.96
CA GLU A 76 10.70 1.31 -3.20
C GLU A 76 9.68 2.44 -3.37
N MET A 77 10.16 3.62 -3.76
CA MET A 77 9.32 4.77 -4.02
C MET A 77 9.52 5.24 -5.44
N THR A 78 8.40 5.57 -6.07
CA THR A 78 8.33 6.36 -7.30
C THR A 78 7.69 7.70 -6.96
N ASP A 79 7.56 8.59 -7.94
CA ASP A 79 6.99 9.93 -7.70
C ASP A 79 5.60 9.90 -7.05
N ASN A 80 4.79 8.85 -7.31
CA ASN A 80 3.38 8.81 -6.89
C ASN A 80 2.98 7.56 -6.09
N PHE A 81 3.87 6.57 -5.95
CA PHE A 81 3.59 5.33 -5.24
C PHE A 81 4.76 4.89 -4.37
N ILE A 82 4.42 4.20 -3.29
CA ILE A 82 5.35 3.46 -2.46
C ILE A 82 4.97 1.98 -2.46
N ALA A 83 6.00 1.13 -2.58
CA ALA A 83 5.93 -0.31 -2.36
C ALA A 83 6.71 -0.64 -1.07
N ILE A 84 6.09 -1.33 -0.13
CA ILE A 84 6.74 -1.83 1.09
C ILE A 84 6.71 -3.35 1.06
N ARG A 85 7.88 -3.99 1.19
CA ARG A 85 8.02 -5.45 1.13
C ARG A 85 8.40 -5.97 2.50
N ALA A 86 7.71 -7.01 2.94
CA ALA A 86 8.01 -7.72 4.18
C ALA A 86 8.08 -9.22 3.90
N LYS A 87 8.86 -9.97 4.68
CA LYS A 87 8.86 -11.43 4.55
C LYS A 87 7.48 -11.95 4.92
N ASP A 88 6.92 -12.89 4.19
CA ASP A 88 5.64 -13.53 4.55
C ASP A 88 5.77 -14.23 5.92
N THR A 89 6.97 -14.72 6.26
CA THR A 89 7.30 -15.20 7.61
C THR A 89 7.34 -14.12 8.69
N ALA A 90 7.43 -12.83 8.33
CA ALA A 90 7.18 -11.75 9.28
C ALA A 90 5.75 -11.80 9.81
N PHE A 91 4.81 -12.26 8.97
CA PHE A 91 3.40 -12.45 9.24
C PHE A 91 3.05 -13.90 9.64
N SER A 92 4.06 -14.72 9.97
CA SER A 92 3.90 -16.14 10.32
C SER A 92 3.00 -16.32 11.55
N GLY A 93 1.70 -16.38 11.29
CA GLY A 93 0.70 -16.79 12.26
C GLY A 93 -0.62 -16.05 12.16
N THR A 94 -0.67 -14.77 11.77
CA THR A 94 -1.94 -14.03 11.81
C THR A 94 -2.01 -12.86 10.83
N ALA A 95 -3.14 -12.77 10.11
CA ALA A 95 -3.60 -11.56 9.43
C ALA A 95 -3.50 -10.29 10.32
N LYS A 96 -3.52 -10.46 11.65
CA LYS A 96 -3.31 -9.43 12.66
C LYS A 96 -2.01 -8.64 12.47
N GLN A 97 -0.90 -9.28 12.10
CA GLN A 97 0.37 -8.57 11.91
C GLN A 97 0.37 -7.71 10.65
N MET A 98 -0.33 -8.14 9.59
CA MET A 98 -0.55 -7.32 8.40
C MET A 98 -1.44 -6.12 8.73
N GLU A 99 -2.50 -6.34 9.50
CA GLU A 99 -3.37 -5.29 10.02
C GLU A 99 -2.59 -4.27 10.85
N THR A 100 -1.81 -4.69 11.84
CA THR A 100 -0.98 -3.78 12.66
C THR A 100 0.04 -3.01 11.82
N PHE A 101 0.67 -3.65 10.83
CA PHE A 101 1.55 -2.95 9.91
C PHE A 101 0.81 -1.85 9.14
N LEU A 102 -0.35 -2.18 8.55
CA LEU A 102 -1.15 -1.21 7.78
C LEU A 102 -1.74 -0.11 8.66
N GLU A 103 -2.12 -0.40 9.91
CA GLU A 103 -2.50 0.63 10.90
C GLU A 103 -1.36 1.63 11.11
N LEU A 104 -0.18 1.14 11.53
CA LEU A 104 0.97 2.01 11.78
C LEU A 104 1.40 2.80 10.54
N PHE A 105 1.34 2.17 9.37
CA PHE A 105 1.73 2.79 8.13
C PHE A 105 0.73 3.86 7.68
N THR A 106 -0.57 3.56 7.67
CA THR A 106 -1.60 4.54 7.30
C THR A 106 -1.71 5.68 8.32
N ASP A 107 -1.49 5.43 9.61
CA ASP A 107 -1.37 6.47 10.63
C ASP A 107 -0.17 7.40 10.36
N LYS A 108 0.95 6.83 9.91
CA LYS A 108 2.12 7.63 9.52
C LYS A 108 1.81 8.49 8.29
N LEU A 109 1.20 7.93 7.25
CA LEU A 109 0.79 8.69 6.06
C LEU A 109 -0.16 9.84 6.42
N LYS A 110 -1.12 9.58 7.31
CA LYS A 110 -2.04 10.60 7.80
C LYS A 110 -1.34 11.71 8.58
N THR A 111 -0.33 11.36 9.39
CA THR A 111 0.48 12.34 10.14
C THR A 111 1.30 13.23 9.20
N LEU A 112 1.71 12.69 8.05
CA LEU A 112 2.42 13.39 6.97
C LEU A 112 1.46 14.08 5.99
N GLU A 113 0.17 14.21 6.33
CA GLU A 113 -0.86 14.86 5.51
C GLU A 113 -0.99 14.31 4.08
N VAL A 114 -0.63 13.04 3.85
CA VAL A 114 -0.81 12.37 2.56
C VAL A 114 -2.30 12.11 2.34
N ASP A 115 -2.90 12.86 1.42
CA ASP A 115 -4.32 12.74 1.08
C ASP A 115 -4.57 11.48 0.20
N PRO A 116 -5.36 10.50 0.69
CA PRO A 116 -5.65 9.28 -0.06
C PRO A 116 -6.55 9.49 -1.28
N GLY A 117 -7.23 10.65 -1.39
CA GLY A 117 -8.19 10.98 -2.44
C GLY A 117 -7.60 11.70 -3.65
N LEU A 118 -6.29 11.86 -3.73
CA LEU A 118 -5.65 12.55 -4.86
C LEU A 118 -5.51 11.62 -6.07
N CYS A 119 -5.75 12.18 -7.25
CA CYS A 119 -5.40 11.58 -8.51
C CYS A 119 -3.90 11.26 -8.53
N VAL A 120 -3.58 9.99 -8.74
CA VAL A 120 -2.20 9.52 -8.73
C VAL A 120 -1.32 10.08 -9.85
N ILE A 121 -1.91 10.76 -10.84
CA ILE A 121 -1.21 11.30 -12.01
C ILE A 121 -0.95 12.80 -11.84
N CYS A 122 -2.00 13.57 -11.54
CA CYS A 122 -1.90 15.03 -11.46
C CYS A 122 -1.85 15.60 -10.04
N GLY A 123 -2.07 14.79 -9.00
CA GLY A 123 -2.04 15.22 -7.59
C GLY A 123 -3.23 16.09 -7.17
N LEU A 124 -4.29 16.19 -7.98
CA LEU A 124 -5.53 16.89 -7.64
C LEU A 124 -6.59 15.91 -7.12
N PRO A 125 -7.53 16.32 -6.23
CA PRO A 125 -8.59 15.45 -5.72
C PRO A 125 -9.39 14.78 -6.85
N ALA A 126 -9.63 13.48 -6.73
CA ALA A 126 -10.36 12.69 -7.71
C ALA A 126 -11.30 11.67 -7.05
N ASP A 127 -12.49 11.50 -7.61
CA ASP A 127 -13.50 10.60 -7.05
C ASP A 127 -13.43 9.18 -7.63
N GLU A 128 -12.86 9.00 -8.82
CA GLU A 128 -12.83 7.70 -9.49
C GLU A 128 -11.73 6.78 -8.94
N LEU A 129 -12.10 5.50 -8.79
CA LEU A 129 -11.27 4.44 -8.24
C LEU A 129 -11.14 3.30 -9.25
N ALA A 130 -9.91 2.95 -9.60
CA ALA A 130 -9.63 1.76 -10.40
C ALA A 130 -8.21 1.24 -10.16
N LEU A 131 -7.88 0.17 -10.88
CA LEU A 131 -6.52 -0.33 -10.98
C LEU A 131 -5.82 0.40 -12.13
N TYR A 132 -4.94 1.35 -11.83
CA TYR A 132 -4.03 1.96 -12.79
C TYR A 132 -2.70 1.22 -12.75
N VAL A 133 -2.23 0.70 -13.89
CA VAL A 133 -1.02 -0.15 -13.99
C VAL A 133 -0.98 -1.31 -12.96
N GLY A 134 -2.16 -1.84 -12.59
CA GLY A 134 -2.31 -2.90 -11.58
C GLY A 134 -2.31 -2.44 -10.13
N LEU A 135 -2.25 -1.13 -9.86
CA LEU A 135 -2.28 -0.53 -8.52
C LEU A 135 -3.61 0.19 -8.28
N TYR A 136 -4.22 -0.06 -7.13
CA TYR A 136 -5.51 0.52 -6.79
C TYR A 136 -5.30 1.94 -6.30
N CYS A 137 -5.93 2.91 -6.96
CA CYS A 137 -5.75 4.32 -6.64
C CYS A 137 -6.90 5.19 -7.16
N HIS A 138 -6.91 6.44 -6.70
CA HIS A 138 -7.74 7.49 -7.26
C HIS A 138 -7.11 8.05 -8.53
N PHE A 139 -7.92 8.35 -9.55
CA PHE A 139 -7.45 8.96 -10.80
C PHE A 139 -8.55 9.77 -11.48
N HIS A 140 -8.18 10.66 -12.41
CA HIS A 140 -9.12 11.28 -13.34
C HIS A 140 -9.09 10.51 -14.66
N PRO A 141 -10.24 10.20 -15.29
CA PRO A 141 -10.29 9.60 -16.63
C PRO A 141 -9.39 10.33 -17.63
N ASP A 142 -9.49 11.65 -17.65
CA ASP A 142 -8.75 12.53 -18.57
C ASP A 142 -7.22 12.51 -18.36
N CYS A 143 -6.72 11.92 -17.27
CA CYS A 143 -5.29 11.79 -17.01
C CYS A 143 -4.68 10.49 -17.56
N ILE A 144 -5.50 9.53 -18.02
CA ILE A 144 -5.03 8.26 -18.59
C ILE A 144 -4.92 8.32 -20.13
N ASP A 145 -5.50 9.35 -20.76
CA ASP A 145 -5.50 9.56 -22.22
C ASP A 145 -4.12 9.94 -22.82
#